data_AF-A0A7V0JGF1-F1
#
_entry.id   AF-A0A7V0JGF1-F1
#
_cell.length_a   1.000
_cell.length_b   1.000
_cell.length_c   1.000
_cell.angle_alpha   90.00
_cell.angle_beta   90.00
_cell.angle_gamma   90.00
#
_symmetry.space_group_name_H-M   'P 1'
#
loop_
_entity.id
_entity.type
_entity.pdbx_description
1 polymer ?
#
loop_
_entity_poly.entity_id
_entity_poly.type
_entity_poly.pdbx_seq_one_letter_code
_entity_poly.pdbx_strand_id
1 'polypeptide(L)' 'GVTGLVLAKLDGTAKGGAVIPICRELNLPLRFLGLGEKVEDLEIFHPRSFARAILESAEDEA' A
#
# COMPACT_ATOMS: atom_id res chain seq x y z
N GLY A 1 -2.18 -15.63 17.08
CA GLY A 1 -2.53 -14.25 16.71
C GLY A 1 -1.68 -13.81 15.55
N VAL A 2 -2.12 -12.82 14.77
CA VAL A 2 -1.36 -12.19 13.68
C VAL A 2 -0.70 -10.90 14.17
N THR A 3 0.48 -10.56 13.65
CA THR A 3 1.29 -9.41 14.11
C THR A 3 1.45 -8.31 13.08
N GLY A 4 0.97 -8.52 11.85
CA GLY A 4 1.10 -7.56 10.76
C GLY A 4 0.48 -8.05 9.46
N LEU A 5 0.51 -7.17 8.47
CA LEU A 5 -0.14 -7.35 7.18
C LEU A 5 0.87 -7.27 6.04
N VAL A 6 0.55 -7.99 4.95
CA VAL A 6 1.19 -7.85 3.64
C VAL A 6 0.05 -7.62 2.64
N LEU A 7 0.19 -6.59 1.81
CA LEU A 7 -0.78 -6.28 0.76
C LEU A 7 -0.12 -6.44 -0.60
N ALA A 8 -0.65 -7.32 -1.45
CA ALA A 8 -0.09 -7.59 -2.77
C ALA A 8 -1.02 -7.09 -3.90
N LYS A 9 -0.51 -7.14 -5.14
CA LYS A 9 -1.20 -6.70 -6.36
C LYS A 9 -1.59 -5.22 -6.36
N LEU A 10 -0.65 -4.37 -5.99
CA LEU A 10 -0.80 -2.91 -6.05
C LEU A 10 -0.36 -2.32 -7.41
N ASP A 11 0.25 -3.13 -8.28
CA ASP A 11 0.44 -2.82 -9.69
C ASP A 11 -0.89 -2.71 -10.42
N GLY A 12 -1.13 -1.56 -11.04
CA GLY A 12 -2.23 -1.39 -11.98
C GLY A 12 -3.60 -1.08 -11.39
N THR A 13 -3.70 -0.77 -10.09
CA THR A 13 -4.98 -0.33 -9.51
C THR A 13 -4.85 0.99 -8.77
N ALA A 14 -5.79 1.92 -9.04
CA ALA A 14 -6.05 3.13 -8.26
C ALA A 14 -6.53 2.83 -6.80
N LYS A 15 -6.18 1.65 -6.28
CA LYS A 15 -6.59 1.09 -4.99
C LYS A 15 -5.58 1.33 -3.88
N GLY A 16 -4.57 2.18 -4.09
CA GLY A 16 -3.73 2.68 -2.99
C GLY A 16 -4.59 3.24 -1.84
N GLY A 17 -5.75 3.84 -2.16
CA GLY A 17 -6.74 4.29 -1.17
C GLY A 17 -7.36 3.18 -0.32
N ALA A 18 -7.42 1.92 -0.77
CA ALA A 18 -8.00 0.82 -0.01
C ALA A 18 -7.13 0.38 1.17
N VAL A 19 -5.83 0.71 1.16
CA VAL A 19 -4.90 0.42 2.25
C VAL A 19 -5.33 1.13 3.54
N ILE A 20 -5.81 2.37 3.43
CA ILE A 20 -6.19 3.21 4.59
C ILE A 20 -7.32 2.58 5.42
N PRO A 21 -8.50 2.21 4.85
CA PRO A 21 -9.55 1.59 5.63
C PRO A 21 -9.14 0.22 6.19
N ILE A 22 -8.36 -0.58 5.46
CA ILE A 22 -7.86 -1.89 5.92
C ILE A 22 -6.99 -1.72 7.17
N CYS A 23 -6.02 -0.81 7.14
CA CYS A 23 -5.16 -0.53 8.29
C CYS A 23 -5.97 -0.01 9.49
N ARG A 24 -7.00 0.81 9.25
CA ARG A 24 -7.88 1.35 10.30
C ARG A 24 -8.74 0.26 10.95
N GLU A 25 -9.29 -0.66 10.16
CA GLU A 25 -10.19 -1.71 10.64
C GLU A 25 -9.43 -2.81 11.39
N LEU A 26 -8.30 -3.25 10.85
CA LEU A 26 -7.54 -4.36 11.42
C LEU A 26 -6.64 -3.94 12.59
N ASN A 27 -6.30 -2.65 12.69
CA ASN A 27 -5.40 -2.11 13.72
C ASN A 27 -4.08 -2.90 13.84
N LEU A 28 -3.58 -3.39 12.70
CA LEU A 28 -2.33 -4.15 12.56
C LEU A 28 -1.34 -3.38 11.68
N PRO A 29 -0.04 -3.48 11.94
CA PRO A 29 0.96 -2.80 11.14
C PRO A 29 1.08 -3.45 9.76
N LEU A 30 0.93 -2.65 8.70
CA LEU A 30 1.31 -3.04 7.36
C LEU A 30 2.84 -3.06 7.25
N ARG A 31 3.40 -4.19 6.83
CA ARG A 31 4.86 -4.43 6.79
C ARG A 31 5.41 -4.41 5.36
N PHE A 32 4.67 -4.98 4.41
CA PHE A 32 5.14 -5.16 3.03
C PHE A 32 4.04 -4.88 2.01
N LEU A 33 4.47 -4.46 0.83
CA LEU A 33 3.66 -4.26 -0.36
C LEU A 33 4.16 -5.15 -1.50
N GLY A 34 3.27 -5.88 -2.16
CA GLY A 34 3.55 -6.55 -3.43
C GLY A 34 3.08 -5.67 -4.57
N LEU A 35 4.01 -5.15 -5.35
CA LEU A 35 3.80 -4.24 -6.47
C LEU A 35 3.83 -4.97 -7.83
N GLY A 36 3.64 -6.28 -7.84
CA GLY A 36 3.76 -7.10 -9.04
C GLY A 36 3.63 -8.59 -8.74
N GLU A 37 3.91 -9.41 -9.75
CA GLU A 37 3.81 -10.88 -9.67
C GLU A 37 5.12 -11.56 -9.30
N LYS A 38 6.25 -10.84 -9.37
CA LYS A 38 7.57 -11.41 -9.13
C LYS A 38 7.99 -11.24 -7.67
N VAL A 39 8.96 -12.05 -7.25
CA VAL A 39 9.49 -12.00 -5.89
C VAL A 39 10.16 -10.65 -5.60
N GLU A 40 10.77 -10.08 -6.63
CA GLU A 40 11.46 -8.79 -6.56
C GLU A 40 10.47 -7.62 -6.39
N ASP A 41 9.18 -7.82 -6.66
CA ASP A 41 8.15 -6.79 -6.53
C ASP A 41 7.62 -6.65 -5.09
N LEU A 42 8.19 -7.40 -4.13
CA LEU A 42 7.87 -7.29 -2.71
C LEU A 42 8.74 -6.25 -2.02
N GLU A 43 8.11 -5.15 -1.60
CA GLU A 43 8.76 -3.98 -1.02
C GLU A 43 8.37 -3.78 0.46
N ILE A 44 9.26 -3.12 1.21
CA ILE A 44 8.95 -2.70 2.60
C ILE A 44 7.95 -1.55 2.56
N PHE A 45 6.92 -1.61 3.42
CA PHE A 45 5.95 -0.54 3.51
C PHE A 45 6.53 0.71 4.18
N HIS A 46 6.58 1.81 3.43
CA HIS A 46 6.99 3.12 3.91
C HIS A 46 5.80 4.10 3.93
N PRO A 47 5.19 4.37 5.10
CA PRO A 47 3.94 5.14 5.19
C PRO A 47 4.02 6.55 4.59
N ARG A 48 5.16 7.23 4.79
CA ARG A 48 5.37 8.59 4.25
C ARG A 48 5.45 8.60 2.73
N SER A 49 6.24 7.68 2.17
CA SER A 49 6.38 7.54 0.71
C SER A 49 5.06 7.15 0.07
N PHE A 50 4.32 6.23 0.70
CA PHE A 50 3.01 5.79 0.23
C PHE A 50 1.97 6.92 0.26
N ALA A 51 1.88 7.66 1.37
CA ALA A 51 0.96 8.80 1.48
C ALA A 51 1.30 9.90 0.45
N ARG A 52 2.59 10.18 0.24
CA ARG A 52 3.05 11.13 -0.76
C ARG A 52 2.64 10.68 -2.18
N ALA A 53 2.90 9.42 -2.53
CA ALA A 53 2.55 8.88 -3.85
C ALA A 53 1.04 8.98 -4.13
N ILE A 54 0.19 8.72 -3.13
CA ILE A 54 -1.28 8.86 -3.26
C ILE A 54 -1.69 10.31 -3.50
N LEU A 55 -1.06 11.26 -2.80
CA LEU A 55 -1.42 12.69 -2.89
C LEU A 55 -0.87 13.35 -4.15
N GLU A 56 0.37 13.05 -4.56
CA GLU A 56 0.97 13.57 -5.79
C GLU A 56 0.22 13.05 -7.03
N SER A 57 -0.23 11.79 -7.03
CA SER A 57 -1.05 11.25 -8.13
C SER A 57 -2.42 11.93 -8.29
N ALA A 58 -2.88 12.70 -7.29
CA ALA A 58 -4.14 13.44 -7.36
C ALA A 58 -3.97 14.85 -7.98
N GLU A 59 -2.75 15.36 -8.07
CA GLU A 59 -2.46 16.70 -8.61
C GLU A 59 -2.29 16.69 -10.14
N ASP A 60 -1.91 15.55 -10.73
CA ASP A 60 -1.73 15.38 -12.18
C ASP A 60 -3.05 15.29 -12.98
N GLU A 61 -4.20 15.15 -12.31
CA GLU A 61 -5.54 15.11 -12.95
C GLU A 61 -6.37 16.40 -12.77
N ALA A 62 -5.77 17.49 -12.27
CA ALA A 62 -6.45 18.76 -11.96
C ALA A 62 -6.28 19.86 -13.04
#